data_AF-A0ABC8YIQ9-F1
#
_entry.id   AF-A0ABC8YIQ9-F1
#
_cell.length_a   1.000
_cell.length_b   1.000
_cell.length_c   1.000
_cell.angle_alpha   90.00
_cell.angle_beta   90.00
_cell.angle_gamma   90.00
#
_symmetry.space_group_name_H-M   'P 1'
#
loop_
_entity.id
_entity.type
_entity.pdbx_description
1 polymer ?
#
loop_
_entity_poly.entity_id
_entity_poly.type
_entity_poly.pdbx_seq_one_letter_code
_entity_poly.pdbx_strand_id
1 'polypeptide(L)'
;MNTDPGEKRPFGDLDDDDDDVFASKKAKTKVEESAPGAATGMILSLRESLQDCKHSLASCQVELEAAKSEIEKWRSAFQNIPAVPSGANPDPVSVISYLSNLKSSEESLKEQLEKAKKREAAFIVTFAKREQEIAELKSAVRDLKTQLRPPSMQTRRLLLDPAIHEEFTRLKNLVEEKEKKIKELQDNVAAVNFTPSSKLGKMLMAKCRTLQEENEEIGAMASEGKIHELGMKIAVLKSQNNELRNQFDVINVCSTTKIILCYTSHSRFFWLFYLPALE
;
A
#
# COMPACT_ATOMS: atom_id res chain seq x y z
N MET A 1 -27.56 69.31 53.24
CA MET A 1 -27.94 70.60 52.64
C MET A 1 -28.48 70.31 51.24
N ASN A 2 -29.64 70.91 50.95
CA ASN A 2 -30.38 71.00 49.69
C ASN A 2 -31.07 69.69 49.22
N THR A 3 -32.36 69.43 49.52
CA THR A 3 -33.66 70.07 49.17
C THR A 3 -34.18 69.73 47.77
N ASP A 4 -35.32 69.01 47.79
CA ASP A 4 -36.38 68.64 46.81
C ASP A 4 -36.73 69.72 45.74
N PRO A 5 -37.53 69.46 44.66
CA PRO A 5 -38.82 68.72 44.63
C PRO A 5 -38.95 67.72 43.44
N GLY A 6 -39.88 66.76 43.37
CA GLY A 6 -41.24 66.67 43.88
C GLY A 6 -42.19 66.58 42.68
N GLU A 7 -42.34 65.38 42.08
CA GLU A 7 -43.21 65.17 40.92
C GLU A 7 -44.47 64.39 41.31
N LYS A 8 -45.59 65.10 41.23
CA LYS A 8 -46.92 64.72 41.71
C LYS A 8 -47.59 63.78 40.70
N ARG A 9 -48.12 62.65 41.21
CA ARG A 9 -49.13 61.84 40.53
C ARG A 9 -50.45 62.64 40.50
N PRO A 10 -51.21 62.68 39.40
CA PRO A 10 -52.58 63.14 39.45
C PRO A 10 -53.41 62.03 40.11
N PHE A 11 -53.97 62.32 41.28
CA PHE A 11 -55.07 61.55 41.84
C PHE A 11 -56.28 61.79 40.94
N GLY A 12 -56.75 60.75 40.26
CA GLY A 12 -58.06 60.75 39.62
C GLY A 12 -59.12 60.69 40.72
N ASP A 13 -60.01 61.67 40.70
CA ASP A 13 -61.22 61.76 41.51
C ASP A 13 -61.99 60.45 41.44
N LEU A 14 -62.35 59.96 42.63
CA LEU A 14 -63.39 58.98 42.82
C LEU A 14 -64.69 59.76 42.92
N ASP A 15 -65.39 59.94 41.81
CA ASP A 15 -66.78 60.36 41.84
C ASP A 15 -67.62 59.14 42.26
N ASP A 16 -67.92 59.09 43.56
CA ASP A 16 -69.01 58.30 44.16
C ASP A 16 -70.34 58.90 43.68
N ASP A 17 -70.83 58.46 42.52
CA ASP A 17 -72.22 58.67 42.12
C ASP A 17 -73.06 57.48 42.62
N ASP A 18 -73.42 57.54 43.92
CA ASP A 18 -74.59 56.85 44.46
C ASP A 18 -75.85 57.48 43.84
N ASP A 19 -76.18 57.10 42.61
CA ASP A 19 -77.46 57.45 41.98
C ASP A 19 -78.58 56.63 42.65
N ASP A 20 -79.16 57.25 43.68
CA ASP A 20 -80.37 56.85 44.38
C ASP A 20 -81.57 56.84 43.40
N VAL A 21 -81.75 55.72 42.68
CA VAL A 21 -82.77 55.43 41.65
C VAL A 21 -84.19 55.27 42.25
N PHE A 22 -84.54 56.06 43.27
CA PHE A 22 -85.91 56.11 43.81
C PHE A 22 -86.44 57.53 44.06
N ALA A 23 -86.18 58.43 43.12
CA ALA A 23 -86.99 59.63 42.99
C ALA A 23 -88.43 59.26 42.56
N SER A 24 -89.30 59.07 43.55
CA SER A 24 -90.75 58.89 43.39
C SER A 24 -91.38 60.12 42.73
N LYS A 25 -91.36 60.14 41.39
CA LYS A 25 -91.96 61.19 40.58
C LYS A 25 -93.49 61.04 40.62
N LYS A 26 -94.09 61.70 41.61
CA LYS A 26 -95.54 61.87 41.77
C LYS A 26 -96.07 62.75 40.63
N ALA A 27 -96.55 62.11 39.57
CA ALA A 27 -97.41 62.69 38.54
C ALA A 27 -98.41 61.59 38.16
N LYS A 28 -99.72 61.81 38.04
CA LYS A 28 -100.44 63.01 37.66
C LYS A 28 -101.94 62.71 37.86
N THR A 29 -102.74 63.68 38.32
CA THR A 29 -104.17 63.67 37.96
C THR A 29 -104.54 65.06 37.46
N LYS A 30 -104.22 65.30 36.19
CA LYS A 30 -104.91 66.28 35.36
C LYS A 30 -105.58 65.47 34.25
N VAL A 31 -106.89 65.32 34.40
CA VAL A 31 -107.81 64.85 33.37
C VAL A 31 -107.77 65.88 32.26
N GLU A 32 -107.10 65.53 31.17
CA GLU A 32 -107.17 66.24 29.90
C GLU A 32 -107.56 65.20 28.86
N GLU A 33 -108.66 65.48 28.17
CA GLU A 33 -109.40 64.59 27.28
C GLU A 33 -108.44 63.98 26.23
N SER A 34 -108.13 62.69 26.40
CA SER A 34 -107.18 61.99 25.54
C SER A 34 -107.83 61.75 24.18
N ALA A 35 -107.42 62.54 23.18
CA ALA A 35 -107.64 62.18 21.80
C ALA A 35 -107.04 60.78 21.55
N PRO A 36 -107.74 59.88 20.82
CA PRO A 36 -107.39 58.45 20.71
C PRO A 36 -105.97 58.16 20.18
N GLY A 37 -105.28 59.14 19.58
CA GLY A 37 -103.88 59.03 19.15
C GLY A 37 -102.83 59.09 20.26
N ALA A 38 -103.07 59.81 21.37
CA ALA A 38 -102.05 60.00 22.42
C ALA A 38 -101.87 58.77 23.31
N ALA A 39 -102.98 58.12 23.71
CA ALA A 39 -102.93 56.84 24.41
C ALA A 39 -102.33 55.73 23.52
N THR A 40 -102.67 55.72 22.24
CA THR A 40 -102.13 54.77 21.26
C THR A 40 -100.62 54.93 21.08
N GLY A 41 -100.11 56.17 21.01
CA GLY A 41 -98.67 56.45 20.93
C GLY A 41 -97.89 55.95 22.15
N MET A 42 -98.39 56.20 23.37
CA MET A 42 -97.76 55.67 24.60
C MET A 42 -97.75 54.14 24.65
N ILE A 43 -98.83 53.48 24.21
CA ILE A 43 -98.90 52.02 24.16
C ILE A 43 -97.89 51.45 23.17
N LEU A 44 -97.68 52.11 22.01
CA LEU A 44 -96.68 51.67 21.04
C LEU A 44 -95.25 51.86 21.56
N SER A 45 -94.92 53.01 22.15
CA SER A 45 -93.59 53.22 22.75
C SER A 45 -93.30 52.25 23.87
N LEU A 46 -94.28 51.93 24.73
CA LEU A 46 -94.10 50.92 25.78
C LEU A 46 -93.91 49.51 25.22
N ARG A 47 -94.58 49.17 24.11
CA ARG A 47 -94.38 47.88 23.42
C ARG A 47 -93.01 47.78 22.77
N GLU A 48 -92.56 48.85 22.13
CA GLU A 48 -91.21 48.95 21.55
C GLU A 48 -90.16 48.82 22.65
N SER A 49 -90.26 49.59 23.74
CA SER A 49 -89.34 49.45 24.89
C SER A 49 -89.40 48.06 25.55
N LEU A 50 -90.58 47.45 25.66
CA LEU A 50 -90.71 46.08 26.17
C LEU A 50 -90.01 45.08 25.25
N GLN A 51 -90.15 45.25 23.93
CA GLN A 51 -89.53 44.40 22.93
C GLN A 51 -88.00 44.58 22.93
N ASP A 52 -87.50 45.81 23.05
CA ASP A 52 -86.08 46.11 23.20
C ASP A 52 -85.51 45.49 24.49
N CYS A 53 -86.20 45.66 25.62
CA CYS A 53 -85.83 45.00 26.88
C CYS A 53 -85.77 43.47 26.72
N LYS A 54 -86.70 42.88 25.96
CA LYS A 54 -86.72 41.43 25.70
C LYS A 54 -85.55 40.98 24.83
N HIS A 55 -85.18 41.77 23.81
CA HIS A 55 -84.00 41.50 22.99
C HIS A 55 -82.70 41.62 23.80
N SER A 56 -82.57 42.67 24.61
CA SER A 56 -81.43 42.86 25.52
C SER A 56 -81.32 41.71 26.52
N LEU A 57 -82.44 41.27 27.11
CA LEU A 57 -82.46 40.11 28.00
C LEU A 57 -81.97 38.84 27.29
N ALA A 58 -82.42 38.61 26.06
CA ALA A 58 -81.96 37.46 25.27
C ALA A 58 -80.46 37.54 24.95
N SER A 59 -79.94 38.73 24.65
CA SER A 59 -78.49 38.93 24.45
C SER A 59 -77.71 38.64 25.72
N CYS A 60 -78.13 39.21 26.86
CA CYS A 60 -77.50 38.96 28.15
C CYS A 60 -77.54 37.47 28.52
N GLN A 61 -78.60 36.75 28.17
CA GLN A 61 -78.69 35.31 28.41
C GLN A 61 -77.66 34.53 27.58
N VAL A 62 -77.44 34.90 26.31
CA VAL A 62 -76.43 34.27 25.45
C VAL A 62 -75.02 34.55 25.98
N GLU A 63 -74.74 35.80 26.35
CA GLU A 63 -73.45 36.19 26.94
C GLU A 63 -73.18 35.48 28.26
N LEU A 64 -74.21 35.31 29.10
CA LEU A 64 -74.11 34.56 30.35
C LEU A 64 -73.74 33.09 30.11
N GLU A 65 -74.40 32.42 29.15
CA GLU A 65 -74.08 31.03 28.82
C GLU A 65 -72.69 30.88 28.18
N ALA A 66 -72.27 31.86 27.36
CA ALA A 66 -70.91 31.90 26.81
C ALA A 66 -69.86 32.06 27.93
N ALA A 67 -70.10 32.97 28.87
CA ALA A 67 -69.23 33.18 30.03
C ALA A 67 -69.16 31.94 30.93
N LYS A 68 -70.29 31.26 31.16
CA LYS A 68 -70.32 29.98 31.91
C LYS A 68 -69.50 28.89 31.21
N SER A 69 -69.65 28.74 29.89
CA SER A 69 -68.86 27.79 29.10
C SER A 69 -67.38 28.10 29.21
N GLU A 70 -67.00 29.37 29.14
CA GLU A 70 -65.62 29.81 29.27
C GLU A 70 -65.05 29.49 30.66
N ILE A 71 -65.80 29.79 31.74
CA ILE A 71 -65.43 29.42 33.11
C ILE A 71 -65.19 27.91 33.24
N GLU A 72 -66.04 27.09 32.62
CA GLU A 72 -65.90 25.64 32.67
C GLU A 72 -64.66 25.13 31.92
N LYS A 73 -64.32 25.75 30.78
CA LYS A 73 -63.05 25.49 30.08
C LYS A 73 -61.86 25.82 30.97
N TRP A 74 -61.86 26.99 31.63
CA TRP A 74 -60.77 27.38 32.54
C TRP A 74 -60.66 26.42 33.72
N ARG A 75 -61.79 26.02 34.33
CA ARG A 75 -61.81 25.01 35.41
C ARG A 75 -61.18 23.69 34.98
N SER A 76 -61.55 23.20 33.79
CA SER A 76 -60.98 21.98 33.21
C SER A 76 -59.48 22.12 32.96
N ALA A 77 -59.02 23.28 32.45
CA ALA A 77 -57.60 23.54 32.22
C ALA A 77 -56.80 23.54 33.53
N PHE A 78 -57.33 24.16 34.59
CA PHE A 78 -56.67 24.20 35.90
C PHE A 78 -56.62 22.83 36.61
N GLN A 79 -57.62 21.98 36.43
CA GLN A 79 -57.61 20.60 36.95
C GLN A 79 -56.50 19.75 36.36
N ASN A 80 -56.07 20.05 35.13
CA ASN A 80 -55.01 19.32 34.42
C ASN A 80 -53.60 19.85 34.76
N ILE A 81 -53.47 20.88 35.60
CA ILE A 81 -52.15 21.41 35.98
C ILE A 81 -51.50 20.48 37.01
N PRO A 82 -50.26 19.99 36.80
CA PRO A 82 -49.56 19.09 37.72
C PRO A 82 -49.34 19.63 39.14
N ALA A 83 -49.53 20.93 39.35
CA ALA A 83 -49.32 21.63 40.61
C ALA A 83 -50.49 21.50 41.61
N VAL A 84 -51.64 20.92 41.22
CA VAL A 84 -52.84 20.82 42.06
C VAL A 84 -53.14 19.36 42.42
N PRO A 85 -53.30 19.00 43.71
CA PRO A 85 -53.77 17.67 44.12
C PRO A 85 -55.16 17.38 43.54
N SER A 86 -55.35 16.18 42.98
CA SER A 86 -56.62 15.78 42.36
C SER A 86 -57.80 15.96 43.33
N GLY A 87 -58.72 16.87 42.99
CA GLY A 87 -59.95 17.13 43.74
C GLY A 87 -59.97 18.42 44.59
N ALA A 88 -58.88 19.19 44.66
CA ALA A 88 -58.87 20.49 45.31
C ALA A 88 -59.07 21.65 44.31
N ASN A 89 -59.81 22.69 44.71
CA ASN A 89 -59.95 23.91 43.93
C ASN A 89 -58.59 24.64 43.95
N PRO A 90 -58.00 25.03 42.80
CA PRO A 90 -56.67 25.63 42.79
C PRO A 90 -56.67 26.94 43.58
N ASP A 91 -55.83 27.02 44.60
CA ASP A 91 -55.55 28.29 45.26
C ASP A 91 -54.91 29.25 44.22
N PRO A 92 -55.51 30.43 43.96
CA PRO A 92 -55.03 31.37 42.95
C PRO A 92 -53.56 31.75 43.16
N VAL A 93 -53.10 31.86 44.41
CA VAL A 93 -51.70 32.22 44.73
C VAL A 93 -50.75 31.11 44.30
N SER A 94 -51.12 29.85 44.55
CA SER A 94 -50.36 28.67 44.15
C SER A 94 -50.22 28.54 42.63
N VAL A 95 -51.29 28.82 41.88
CA VAL A 95 -51.27 28.83 40.40
C VAL A 95 -50.40 29.96 39.86
N ILE A 96 -50.52 31.16 40.41
CA ILE A 96 -49.70 32.32 40.02
C ILE A 96 -48.21 32.05 40.29
N SER A 97 -47.89 31.45 41.44
CA SER A 97 -46.52 31.06 41.79
C SER A 97 -45.96 30.02 40.80
N TYR A 98 -46.74 28.99 40.46
CA TYR A 98 -46.35 27.99 39.47
C TYR A 98 -46.12 28.61 38.08
N LEU A 99 -47.02 29.47 37.62
CA LEU A 99 -46.86 30.18 36.35
C LEU A 99 -45.63 31.09 36.33
N SER A 100 -45.35 31.78 37.45
CA SER A 100 -44.15 32.61 37.61
C SER A 100 -42.87 31.76 37.52
N ASN A 101 -42.85 30.61 38.19
CA ASN A 101 -41.73 29.67 38.16
C ASN A 101 -41.55 29.02 36.78
N LEU A 102 -42.64 28.67 36.09
CA LEU A 102 -42.58 28.18 34.72
C LEU A 102 -42.02 29.24 33.78
N LYS A 103 -42.48 30.49 33.92
CA LYS A 103 -42.00 31.61 33.10
C LYS A 103 -40.51 31.87 33.30
N SER A 104 -40.04 31.86 34.55
CA SER A 104 -38.61 32.03 34.84
C SER A 104 -37.77 30.84 34.35
N SER A 105 -38.30 29.61 34.45
CA SER A 105 -37.66 28.41 33.89
C SER A 105 -37.58 28.46 32.36
N GLU A 106 -38.66 28.87 31.68
CA GLU A 106 -38.71 29.06 30.23
C GLU A 106 -37.68 30.10 29.79
N GLU A 107 -37.60 31.24 30.47
CA GLU A 107 -36.64 32.30 30.17
C GLU A 107 -35.20 31.82 30.37
N SER A 108 -34.92 31.09 31.46
CA SER A 108 -33.61 30.48 31.71
C SER A 108 -33.21 29.47 30.62
N LEU A 109 -34.15 28.60 30.19
CA LEU A 109 -33.89 27.63 29.12
C LEU A 109 -33.65 28.31 27.78
N LYS A 110 -34.39 29.38 27.46
CA LYS A 110 -34.14 30.20 26.27
C LYS A 110 -32.75 30.82 26.29
N GLU A 111 -32.32 31.36 27.43
CA GLU A 111 -30.98 31.92 27.56
C GLU A 111 -29.89 30.84 27.38
N GLN A 112 -30.07 29.66 27.95
CA GLN A 112 -29.15 28.52 27.78
C GLN A 112 -29.10 28.04 26.33
N LEU A 113 -30.24 27.99 25.64
CA LEU A 113 -30.33 27.65 24.23
C LEU A 113 -29.56 28.66 23.36
N GLU A 114 -29.74 29.96 23.61
CA GLU A 114 -29.02 30.99 22.87
C GLU A 114 -27.51 30.96 23.16
N LYS A 115 -27.11 30.68 24.40
CA LYS A 115 -25.69 30.42 24.75
C LYS A 115 -25.14 29.17 24.07
N ALA A 116 -25.93 28.11 23.90
CA ALA A 116 -25.53 26.89 23.20
C ALA A 116 -25.37 27.16 21.70
N LYS A 117 -26.34 27.81 21.06
CA LYS A 117 -26.25 28.20 19.64
C LYS A 117 -25.04 29.08 19.34
N LYS A 118 -24.74 30.07 20.20
CA LYS A 118 -23.54 30.92 20.06
C LYS A 118 -22.25 30.11 20.17
N ARG A 119 -22.19 29.13 21.09
CA ARG A 119 -21.04 28.22 21.21
C ARG A 119 -20.88 27.30 20.01
N GLU A 120 -21.99 26.75 19.51
CA GLU A 120 -21.99 25.91 18.31
C GLU A 120 -21.50 26.70 17.08
N ALA A 121 -22.01 27.91 16.86
CA ALA A 121 -21.56 28.78 15.79
C ALA A 121 -20.05 29.09 15.90
N ALA A 122 -19.54 29.33 17.12
CA ALA A 122 -18.11 29.53 17.35
C ALA A 122 -17.28 28.26 17.04
N PHE A 123 -17.80 27.08 17.35
CA PHE A 123 -17.15 25.81 16.99
C PHE A 123 -17.13 25.58 15.48
N ILE A 124 -18.21 25.87 14.76
CA ILE A 124 -18.25 25.75 13.29
C ILE A 124 -17.16 26.62 12.66
N VAL A 125 -17.03 27.88 13.09
CA VAL A 125 -16.00 28.79 12.59
C VAL A 125 -14.58 28.30 12.91
N THR A 126 -14.34 27.85 14.14
CA THR A 126 -13.01 27.35 14.52
C THR A 126 -12.65 26.05 13.83
N PHE A 127 -13.62 25.16 13.60
CA PHE A 127 -13.42 23.93 12.85
C PHE A 127 -13.08 24.23 11.39
N ALA A 128 -13.85 25.09 10.71
CA ALA A 128 -13.58 25.51 9.34
C ALA A 128 -12.17 26.14 9.20
N LYS A 129 -11.76 26.98 10.16
CA LYS A 129 -10.42 27.56 10.18
C LYS A 129 -9.32 26.50 10.35
N ARG A 130 -9.54 25.49 11.19
CA ARG A 130 -8.58 24.39 11.37
C ARG A 130 -8.52 23.46 10.17
N GLU A 131 -9.64 23.20 9.50
CA GLU A 131 -9.65 22.45 8.24
C GLU A 131 -8.89 23.17 7.14
N GLN A 132 -9.04 24.50 7.05
CA GLN A 132 -8.27 25.34 6.14
C GLN A 132 -6.76 25.26 6.45
N GLU A 133 -6.36 25.42 7.72
CA GLU A 133 -4.95 25.31 8.14
C GLU A 133 -4.36 23.94 7.80
N ILE A 134 -5.12 22.85 8.02
CA ILE A 134 -4.70 21.50 7.63
C ILE A 134 -4.51 21.40 6.11
N ALA A 135 -5.40 22.00 5.31
CA ALA A 135 -5.28 22.00 3.85
C ALA A 135 -4.04 22.77 3.37
N GLU A 136 -3.77 23.93 3.97
CA GLU A 136 -2.59 24.77 3.70
C GLU A 136 -1.29 24.02 4.07
N LEU A 137 -1.22 23.43 5.26
CA LEU A 137 -0.07 22.62 5.70
C LEU A 137 0.15 21.40 4.80
N LYS A 138 -0.92 20.71 4.39
CA LYS A 138 -0.84 19.61 3.42
C LYS A 138 -0.27 20.07 2.07
N SER A 139 -0.61 21.29 1.62
CA SER A 139 -0.03 21.87 0.41
C SER A 139 1.45 22.19 0.59
N ALA A 140 1.82 22.87 1.67
CA ALA A 140 3.20 23.21 1.98
C ALA A 140 4.09 21.96 2.04
N VAL A 141 3.60 20.85 2.63
CA VAL A 141 4.31 19.57 2.64
C VAL A 141 4.51 19.01 1.24
N ARG A 142 3.50 19.06 0.35
CA ARG A 142 3.66 18.63 -1.04
C ARG A 142 4.70 19.48 -1.75
N ASP A 143 4.63 20.79 -1.60
CA ASP A 143 5.55 21.72 -2.24
C ASP A 143 6.99 21.49 -1.75
N LEU A 144 7.21 21.41 -0.43
CA LEU A 144 8.51 21.07 0.14
C LEU A 144 9.02 19.71 -0.34
N LYS A 145 8.15 18.70 -0.46
CA LYS A 145 8.53 17.39 -1.00
C LYS A 145 8.96 17.49 -2.46
N THR A 146 8.33 18.36 -3.26
CA THR A 146 8.76 18.61 -4.63
C THR A 146 10.09 19.38 -4.70
N GLN A 147 10.32 20.35 -3.81
CA GLN A 147 11.58 21.09 -3.72
C GLN A 147 12.74 20.21 -3.24
N LEU A 148 12.47 19.31 -2.29
CA LEU A 148 13.46 18.37 -1.77
C LEU A 148 13.81 17.28 -2.78
N ARG A 149 12.96 17.06 -3.80
CA ARG A 149 13.30 16.16 -4.91
C ARG A 149 14.36 16.86 -5.78
N PRO A 150 15.62 16.40 -5.78
CA PRO A 150 16.68 17.12 -6.47
C PRO A 150 16.38 17.15 -7.98
N PRO A 151 16.36 18.31 -8.63
CA PRO A 151 15.98 18.44 -10.03
C PRO A 151 17.00 17.82 -11.00
N SER A 152 18.25 17.58 -10.56
CA SER A 152 19.29 16.96 -11.39
C SER A 152 20.16 15.96 -10.60
N MET A 153 20.80 15.00 -11.31
CA MET A 153 21.81 14.11 -10.74
C MET A 153 23.01 14.86 -10.15
N GLN A 154 23.35 16.05 -10.68
CA GLN A 154 24.47 16.85 -10.19
C GLN A 154 24.16 17.48 -8.83
N THR A 155 22.92 17.95 -8.62
CA THR A 155 22.48 18.42 -7.30
C THR A 155 22.49 17.30 -6.26
N ARG A 156 22.16 16.05 -6.65
CA ARG A 156 22.37 14.88 -5.78
C ARG A 156 23.82 14.68 -5.39
N ARG A 157 24.78 14.90 -6.31
CA ARG A 157 26.22 14.80 -6.02
C ARG A 157 26.70 15.89 -5.05
N LEU A 158 26.15 17.10 -5.15
CA LEU A 158 26.47 18.23 -4.25
C LEU A 158 25.88 18.08 -2.84
N LEU A 159 24.75 17.39 -2.69
CA LEU A 159 24.10 17.12 -1.40
C LEU A 159 24.65 15.88 -0.69
N LEU A 160 25.34 15.00 -1.42
CA LEU A 160 26.14 13.96 -0.80
C LEU A 160 27.40 14.63 -0.26
N ASP A 161 27.77 14.29 0.98
CA ASP A 161 29.05 14.71 1.54
C ASP A 161 30.18 14.40 0.54
N PRO A 162 31.07 15.36 0.21
CA PRO A 162 32.11 15.17 -0.79
C PRO A 162 32.96 13.92 -0.55
N ALA A 163 33.27 13.57 0.71
CA ALA A 163 34.03 12.37 1.02
C ALA A 163 33.22 11.09 0.79
N ILE A 164 31.92 11.09 1.12
CA ILE A 164 31.03 9.95 0.82
C ILE A 164 30.89 9.76 -0.70
N HIS A 165 30.74 10.85 -1.48
CA HIS A 165 30.63 10.77 -2.93
C HIS A 165 31.91 10.20 -3.56
N GLU A 166 33.07 10.63 -3.07
CA GLU A 166 34.37 10.16 -3.52
C GLU A 166 34.58 8.68 -3.18
N GLU A 167 34.23 8.23 -1.96
CA GLU A 167 34.28 6.81 -1.61
C GLU A 167 33.36 5.96 -2.47
N PHE A 168 32.12 6.41 -2.75
CA PHE A 168 31.21 5.68 -3.62
C PHE A 168 31.74 5.59 -5.06
N THR A 169 32.36 6.65 -5.54
CA THR A 169 32.99 6.69 -6.87
C THR A 169 34.21 5.77 -6.92
N ARG A 170 35.06 5.79 -5.89
CA ARG A 170 36.22 4.90 -5.74
C ARG A 170 35.79 3.43 -5.72
N LEU A 171 34.76 3.10 -4.93
CA LEU A 171 34.21 1.75 -4.85
C LEU A 171 33.64 1.30 -6.20
N LYS A 172 32.90 2.16 -6.91
CA LYS A 172 32.38 1.85 -8.24
C LYS A 172 33.50 1.55 -9.24
N ASN A 173 34.53 2.40 -9.29
CA ASN A 173 35.68 2.18 -10.17
C ASN A 173 36.43 0.89 -9.80
N LEU A 174 36.57 0.60 -8.51
CA LEU A 174 37.20 -0.63 -8.04
C LEU A 174 36.40 -1.87 -8.47
N VAL A 175 35.07 -1.82 -8.41
CA VAL A 175 34.20 -2.90 -8.90
C VAL A 175 34.39 -3.10 -10.40
N GLU A 176 34.31 -2.03 -11.20
CA GLU A 176 34.52 -2.09 -12.66
C GLU A 176 35.91 -2.65 -13.02
N GLU A 177 36.96 -2.25 -12.29
CA GLU A 177 38.32 -2.77 -12.47
C GLU A 177 38.41 -4.27 -12.14
N LYS A 178 37.80 -4.71 -11.03
CA LYS A 178 37.80 -6.12 -10.63
C LYS A 178 36.96 -6.98 -11.58
N GLU A 179 35.83 -6.49 -12.08
CA GLU A 179 35.03 -7.17 -13.10
C GLU A 179 35.85 -7.36 -14.40
N LYS A 180 36.57 -6.32 -14.83
CA LYS A 180 37.49 -6.43 -15.97
C LYS A 180 38.57 -7.48 -15.71
N LYS A 181 39.16 -7.50 -14.51
CA LYS A 181 40.19 -8.48 -14.15
C LYS A 181 39.65 -9.91 -14.09
N ILE A 182 38.44 -10.10 -13.57
CA ILE A 182 37.74 -11.39 -13.59
C ILE A 182 37.57 -11.87 -15.02
N LYS A 183 37.10 -10.99 -15.92
CA LYS A 183 36.94 -11.32 -17.33
C LYS A 183 38.26 -11.69 -18.00
N GLU A 184 39.32 -10.91 -17.80
CA GLU A 184 40.67 -11.23 -18.30
C GLU A 184 41.18 -12.59 -17.79
N LEU A 185 40.99 -12.88 -16.50
CA LEU A 185 41.40 -14.16 -15.92
C LEU A 185 40.56 -15.32 -16.45
N GLN A 186 39.26 -15.13 -16.64
CA GLN A 186 38.38 -16.12 -17.28
C GLN A 186 38.80 -16.39 -18.72
N ASP A 187 39.13 -15.35 -19.49
CA ASP A 187 39.60 -15.48 -20.87
C ASP A 187 40.96 -16.19 -20.91
N ASN A 188 41.89 -15.87 -20.00
CA ASN A 188 43.17 -16.56 -19.89
C ASN A 188 43.01 -18.03 -19.51
N VAL A 189 42.14 -18.35 -18.55
CA VAL A 189 41.81 -19.72 -18.17
C VAL A 189 41.20 -20.47 -19.36
N ALA A 190 40.28 -19.84 -20.09
CA ALA A 190 39.71 -20.43 -21.30
C ALA A 190 40.75 -20.63 -22.41
N ALA A 191 41.72 -19.72 -22.54
CA ALA A 191 42.81 -19.82 -23.53
C ALA A 191 43.83 -20.92 -23.18
N VAL A 192 44.16 -21.08 -21.89
CA VAL A 192 45.11 -22.11 -21.42
C VAL A 192 44.45 -23.49 -21.34
N ASN A 193 43.14 -23.55 -21.11
CA ASN A 193 42.40 -24.81 -21.11
C ASN A 193 42.27 -25.34 -22.55
N PHE A 194 43.20 -26.21 -22.91
CA PHE A 194 43.10 -27.01 -24.12
C PHE A 194 41.73 -27.71 -24.19
N THR A 195 40.94 -27.38 -25.20
CA THR A 195 39.66 -28.04 -25.48
C THR A 195 39.86 -29.02 -26.63
N PRO A 196 39.82 -30.34 -26.39
CA PRO A 196 39.99 -31.36 -27.45
C PRO A 196 38.97 -31.23 -28.59
N SER A 197 37.83 -30.58 -28.33
CA SER A 197 36.73 -30.37 -29.27
C SER A 197 36.88 -29.11 -30.15
N SER A 198 37.72 -28.15 -29.78
CA SER A 198 37.93 -26.93 -30.59
C SER A 198 38.63 -27.24 -31.91
N LYS A 199 38.46 -26.38 -32.93
CA LYS A 199 39.11 -26.57 -34.24
C LYS A 199 40.64 -26.70 -34.12
N LEU A 200 41.26 -25.87 -33.28
CA LEU A 200 42.69 -25.93 -32.99
C LEU A 200 43.05 -27.19 -32.17
N GLY A 201 42.24 -27.53 -31.16
CA GLY A 201 42.48 -28.72 -30.34
C GLY A 201 42.39 -30.04 -31.12
N LYS A 202 41.40 -30.16 -32.02
CA LYS A 202 41.27 -31.31 -32.93
C LYS A 202 42.48 -31.44 -33.85
N MET A 203 42.97 -30.33 -34.40
CA MET A 203 44.14 -30.31 -35.27
C MET A 203 45.42 -30.71 -34.51
N LEU A 204 45.61 -30.21 -33.29
CA LEU A 204 46.75 -30.56 -32.46
C LEU A 204 46.74 -32.04 -32.07
N MET A 205 45.58 -32.57 -31.66
CA MET A 205 45.41 -34.00 -31.34
C MET A 205 45.60 -34.90 -32.55
N ALA A 206 45.16 -34.48 -33.74
CA ALA A 206 45.44 -35.20 -34.98
C ALA A 206 46.94 -35.23 -35.27
N LYS A 207 47.63 -34.09 -35.13
CA LYS A 207 49.09 -34.01 -35.32
C LYS A 207 49.86 -34.84 -34.28
N CYS A 208 49.40 -34.89 -33.03
CA CYS A 208 49.99 -35.76 -32.02
C CYS A 208 49.81 -37.24 -32.38
N ARG A 209 48.63 -37.65 -32.89
CA ARG A 209 48.40 -39.02 -33.36
C ARG A 209 49.30 -39.38 -34.54
N THR A 210 49.42 -38.51 -35.55
CA THR A 210 50.29 -38.80 -36.70
C THR A 210 51.76 -38.88 -36.29
N LEU A 211 52.24 -37.98 -35.42
CA LEU A 211 53.61 -38.06 -34.91
C LEU A 211 53.86 -39.32 -34.06
N GLN A 212 52.84 -39.79 -33.34
CA GLN A 212 52.90 -41.04 -32.60
C GLN A 212 53.04 -42.23 -33.55
N GLU A 213 52.20 -42.30 -34.58
CA GLU A 213 52.24 -43.33 -35.62
C GLU A 213 53.60 -43.33 -36.37
N GLU A 214 54.09 -42.15 -36.77
CA GLU A 214 55.42 -42.00 -37.41
C GLU A 214 56.55 -42.49 -36.49
N ASN A 215 56.51 -42.19 -35.20
CA ASN A 215 57.52 -42.66 -34.24
C ASN A 215 57.46 -44.17 -34.04
N GLU A 216 56.27 -44.74 -33.99
CA GLU A 216 56.07 -46.19 -33.92
C GLU A 216 56.59 -46.88 -35.18
N GLU A 217 56.34 -46.31 -36.36
CA GLU A 217 56.86 -46.80 -37.64
C GLU A 217 58.39 -46.67 -37.72
N ILE A 218 58.97 -45.54 -37.28
CA ILE A 218 60.43 -45.38 -37.18
C ILE A 218 61.02 -46.41 -36.21
N GLY A 219 60.38 -46.64 -35.07
CA GLY A 219 60.79 -47.66 -34.11
C GLY A 219 60.71 -49.08 -34.69
N ALA A 220 59.65 -49.37 -35.45
CA ALA A 220 59.49 -50.63 -36.17
C ALA A 220 60.57 -50.79 -37.25
N MET A 221 60.79 -49.79 -38.11
CA MET A 221 61.85 -49.80 -39.12
C MET A 221 63.25 -49.95 -38.51
N ALA A 222 63.53 -49.28 -37.40
CA ALA A 222 64.82 -49.38 -36.72
C ALA A 222 65.07 -50.77 -36.13
N SER A 223 64.04 -51.37 -35.53
CA SER A 223 64.14 -52.70 -34.92
C SER A 223 64.08 -53.82 -35.97
N GLU A 224 63.10 -53.81 -36.86
CA GLU A 224 62.87 -54.86 -37.84
C GLU A 224 63.82 -54.78 -39.04
N GLY A 225 64.07 -53.57 -39.57
CA GLY A 225 64.90 -53.40 -40.77
C GLY A 225 66.34 -53.85 -40.59
N LYS A 226 66.97 -53.47 -39.47
CA LYS A 226 68.37 -53.83 -39.19
C LYS A 226 68.51 -55.30 -38.79
N ILE A 227 67.54 -55.86 -38.07
CA ILE A 227 67.50 -57.28 -37.74
C ILE A 227 67.32 -58.13 -39.01
N HIS A 228 66.44 -57.72 -39.93
CA HIS A 228 66.22 -58.43 -41.18
C HIS A 228 67.46 -58.42 -42.10
N GLU A 229 68.11 -57.26 -42.26
CA GLU A 229 69.34 -57.14 -43.06
C GLU A 229 70.47 -58.01 -42.51
N LEU A 230 70.70 -57.98 -41.19
CA LEU A 230 71.67 -58.85 -40.53
C LEU A 230 71.29 -60.33 -40.68
N GLY A 231 70.00 -60.65 -40.58
CA GLY A 231 69.48 -61.99 -40.83
C GLY A 231 69.81 -62.51 -42.23
N MET A 232 69.64 -61.68 -43.27
CA MET A 232 70.01 -62.01 -44.65
C MET A 232 71.52 -62.21 -44.81
N LYS A 233 72.34 -61.32 -44.25
CA LYS A 233 73.82 -61.45 -44.29
C LYS A 233 74.29 -62.74 -43.60
N ILE A 234 73.71 -63.07 -42.44
CA ILE A 234 74.00 -64.32 -41.73
C ILE A 234 73.61 -65.53 -42.60
N ALA A 235 72.47 -65.50 -43.29
CA ALA A 235 72.04 -66.59 -44.17
C ALA A 235 73.02 -66.80 -45.34
N VAL A 236 73.47 -65.72 -45.99
CA VAL A 236 74.47 -65.77 -47.06
C VAL A 236 75.80 -66.32 -46.54
N LEU A 237 76.30 -65.82 -45.40
CA LEU A 237 77.54 -66.32 -44.79
C LEU A 237 77.43 -67.80 -44.40
N LYS A 238 76.28 -68.26 -43.91
CA LYS A 238 76.04 -69.69 -43.64
C LYS A 238 76.11 -70.53 -44.92
N SER A 239 75.50 -70.06 -46.01
CA SER A 239 75.56 -70.75 -47.32
C SER A 239 76.98 -70.80 -47.87
N GLN A 240 77.72 -69.70 -47.80
CA GLN A 240 79.12 -69.65 -48.24
C GLN A 240 80.03 -70.54 -47.40
N ASN A 241 79.84 -70.57 -46.07
CA ASN A 241 80.57 -71.48 -45.20
C ASN A 241 80.28 -72.95 -45.50
N ASN A 242 79.02 -73.30 -45.76
CA ASN A 242 78.65 -74.65 -46.19
C ASN A 242 79.32 -75.02 -47.51
N GLU A 243 79.36 -74.11 -48.48
CA GLU A 243 80.03 -74.32 -49.76
C GLU A 243 81.55 -74.52 -49.60
N LEU A 244 82.21 -73.67 -48.81
CA LEU A 244 83.63 -73.84 -48.49
C LEU A 244 83.91 -75.15 -47.77
N ARG A 245 83.03 -75.56 -46.85
CA ARG A 245 83.14 -76.85 -46.15
C ARG A 245 83.00 -78.01 -47.13
N ASN A 246 82.03 -77.96 -48.05
CA ASN A 246 81.87 -78.96 -49.11
C ASN A 246 83.13 -79.03 -50.00
N GLN A 247 83.69 -77.89 -50.40
CA GLN A 247 84.91 -77.84 -51.19
C GLN A 247 86.11 -78.42 -50.43
N PHE A 248 86.24 -78.11 -49.13
CA PHE A 248 87.28 -78.68 -48.27
C PHE A 248 87.13 -80.20 -48.12
N ASP A 249 85.90 -80.69 -47.96
CA ASP A 249 85.60 -82.12 -47.89
C ASP A 249 85.97 -82.82 -49.22
N VAL A 250 85.67 -82.22 -50.37
CA VAL A 250 86.09 -82.74 -51.70
C VAL A 250 87.61 -82.77 -51.84
N ILE A 251 88.31 -81.71 -51.45
CA ILE A 251 89.79 -81.65 -51.50
C ILE A 251 90.40 -82.69 -50.57
N ASN A 252 89.88 -82.85 -49.35
CA ASN A 252 90.33 -83.87 -48.42
C ASN A 252 90.15 -85.26 -49.01
N VAL A 253 88.97 -85.59 -49.54
CA VAL A 253 88.73 -86.89 -50.17
C VAL A 253 89.69 -87.13 -51.34
N CYS A 254 89.90 -86.14 -52.20
CA CYS A 254 90.84 -86.23 -53.33
C CYS A 254 92.30 -86.42 -52.86
N SER A 255 92.71 -85.69 -51.82
CA SER A 255 94.06 -85.76 -51.27
C SER A 255 94.31 -87.07 -50.54
N THR A 256 93.37 -87.54 -49.71
CA THR A 256 93.42 -88.84 -49.05
C THR A 256 93.47 -89.96 -50.09
N THR A 257 92.66 -89.87 -51.16
CA THR A 257 92.70 -90.85 -52.26
C THR A 257 94.05 -90.85 -52.99
N LYS A 258 94.63 -89.68 -53.27
CA LYS A 258 95.99 -89.55 -53.86
C LYS A 258 97.08 -90.10 -52.95
N ILE A 259 97.03 -89.82 -51.65
CA ILE A 259 97.98 -90.37 -50.67
C ILE A 259 97.86 -91.89 -50.63
N ILE A 260 96.65 -92.46 -50.54
CA ILE A 260 96.43 -93.91 -50.57
C ILE A 260 96.96 -94.52 -51.88
N LEU A 261 96.67 -93.92 -53.04
CA LEU A 261 97.19 -94.37 -54.34
C LEU A 261 98.72 -94.30 -54.40
N CYS A 262 99.34 -93.27 -53.82
CA CYS A 262 100.78 -93.14 -53.74
C CYS A 262 101.39 -94.21 -52.82
N TYR A 263 100.85 -94.40 -51.61
CA TYR A 263 101.30 -95.44 -50.67
C TYR A 263 101.13 -96.86 -51.23
N THR A 264 100.02 -97.14 -51.91
CA THR A 264 99.78 -98.44 -52.56
C THR A 264 100.70 -98.65 -53.76
N SER A 265 100.97 -97.60 -54.56
CA SER A 265 101.93 -97.66 -55.66
C SER A 265 103.37 -97.82 -55.16
N HIS A 266 103.75 -97.10 -54.10
CA HIS A 266 105.07 -97.20 -53.48
C HIS A 266 105.26 -98.54 -52.77
N SER A 267 104.24 -99.06 -52.08
CA SER A 267 104.25 -100.42 -51.53
C SER A 267 104.34 -101.47 -52.63
N ARG A 268 103.63 -101.31 -53.76
CA ARG A 268 103.78 -102.19 -54.93
C ARG A 268 105.18 -102.11 -55.52
N PHE A 269 105.76 -100.92 -55.63
CA PHE A 269 107.11 -100.72 -56.14
C PHE A 269 108.16 -101.34 -55.20
N PHE A 270 108.01 -101.16 -53.88
CA PHE A 270 108.86 -101.78 -52.87
C PHE A 270 108.74 -103.31 -52.86
N TRP A 271 107.52 -103.85 -52.99
CA TRP A 271 107.30 -105.29 -53.13
C TRP A 271 107.85 -105.87 -54.44
N LEU A 272 107.75 -105.13 -55.56
CA LEU A 272 108.24 -105.59 -56.87
C LEU A 272 109.76 -105.46 -57.04
N PHE A 273 110.41 -104.47 -56.42
CA PHE A 273 111.85 -104.21 -56.60
C PHE A 273 112.74 -104.61 -55.43
N TYR A 274 112.27 -104.53 -54.19
CA TYR A 274 113.12 -104.75 -53.01
C TYR A 274 112.93 -106.11 -52.35
N LEU A 275 111.79 -106.78 -52.57
CA LEU A 275 111.61 -108.14 -52.05
C LEU A 275 112.38 -109.23 -52.80
N PRO A 276 112.71 -109.13 -54.11
CA PRO A 276 113.54 -110.13 -54.77
C PRO A 276 115.05 -110.01 -54.47
N ALA A 277 115.46 -109.15 -53.53
CA ALA A 277 116.87 -108.89 -53.22
C ALA A 277 117.31 -109.36 -51.81
N LEU A 278 116.47 -110.14 -51.11
CA LEU A 278 116.78 -110.70 -49.79
C LEU A 278 116.67 -112.24 -49.72
N GLU A 279 116.66 -112.93 -50.86
CA GLU A 279 116.93 -114.37 -50.97
C GLU A 279 118.08 -114.63 -51.95
#